data_AF-A0A0U5EP82-F1
#
_entry.id   AF-A0A0U5EP82-F1
#
_cell.length_a   1.000
_cell.length_b   1.000
_cell.length_c   1.000
_cell.angle_alpha   90.00
_cell.angle_beta   90.00
_cell.angle_gamma   90.00
#
_symmetry.space_group_name_H-M   'P 1'
#
loop_
_entity.id
_entity.type
_entity.pdbx_description
1 polymer ?
#
loop_
_entity_poly.entity_id
_entity_poly.type
_entity_poly.pdbx_seq_one_letter_code
_entity_poly.pdbx_strand_id
1 'polypeptide(L)'
;MKLGFKEVLFSDNNVSLFQYQYRHRVIDVTKHKTKIIALSILVGFLTPFTLGVSFYLTLHILTARYKWKKIQKLEKRLEVIVRSLCPLERSGGLMNGGNTCYIAATLQSLKNLSFFMECLNDKTYRLTQKEDETAGMFSKRLEIRQALAAILNASSKGETICAQAMHRFRLLLRSFDSGISETGPGDAIKVWQILHQVLELPYISYCRIRTNQLIEKDSDHINLPPEHLQAHLFQQKIVQPARIFMLNKAVPILTFINLNPYSNVAVGLVPSIKVPVYGEDNLAEYRLVSMLGGLKHSTAYVKNQQDQSWVLFDDEDVLKLEEPSEACRKTAVVLFYQLVEN
;
A
#
# COMPACT_ATOMS: atom_id res chain seq x y z
N MET A 1 9.12 -3.92 -35.75
CA MET A 1 8.85 -5.27 -36.30
C MET A 1 7.56 -5.20 -37.11
N LYS A 2 7.65 -4.88 -38.41
CA LYS A 2 6.51 -4.77 -39.32
C LYS A 2 6.52 -6.00 -40.23
N LEU A 3 5.51 -6.85 -40.13
CA LEU A 3 5.25 -7.91 -41.10
C LEU A 3 4.56 -7.25 -42.31
N GLY A 4 5.27 -7.20 -43.44
CA GLY A 4 4.71 -6.76 -44.71
C GLY A 4 4.02 -7.93 -45.42
N PHE A 5 2.78 -7.74 -45.85
CA PHE A 5 2.12 -8.66 -46.77
C PHE A 5 2.64 -8.39 -48.19
N LYS A 6 3.10 -9.42 -48.89
CA LYS A 6 3.38 -9.37 -50.32
C LYS A 6 2.20 -9.97 -51.09
N GLU A 7 1.91 -9.29 -52.19
CA GLU A 7 0.85 -9.50 -53.17
C GLU A 7 0.81 -10.95 -53.70
N VAL A 8 -0.41 -11.49 -53.85
CA VAL A 8 -0.65 -12.81 -54.42
C VAL A 8 -1.04 -12.61 -55.89
N LEU A 9 -0.20 -13.09 -56.80
CA LEU A 9 -0.53 -13.17 -58.23
C LEU A 9 -1.26 -14.48 -58.51
N PHE A 10 -2.38 -14.40 -59.22
CA PHE A 10 -3.13 -15.56 -59.71
C PHE A 10 -2.70 -15.90 -61.14
N SER A 11 -2.71 -17.20 -61.48
CA SER A 11 -2.42 -17.75 -62.81
C SER A 11 -3.68 -18.44 -63.36
N ASP A 12 -3.93 -18.26 -64.66
CA ASP A 12 -5.22 -18.52 -65.33
C ASP A 12 -5.56 -19.98 -65.69
N ASN A 13 -4.91 -20.99 -65.10
CA ASN A 13 -5.25 -22.39 -65.39
C ASN A 13 -5.78 -23.13 -64.15
N ASN A 14 -7.11 -23.32 -64.16
CA ASN A 14 -7.95 -23.98 -63.16
C ASN A 14 -7.48 -25.40 -62.76
N VAL A 15 -6.80 -25.51 -61.60
CA VAL A 15 -7.12 -26.48 -60.53
C VAL A 15 -6.66 -25.84 -59.20
N SER A 16 -7.58 -25.56 -58.30
CA SER A 16 -7.30 -24.87 -57.02
C SER A 16 -6.54 -25.78 -56.04
N LEU A 17 -5.21 -25.80 -56.15
CA LEU A 17 -4.32 -26.42 -55.15
C LEU A 17 -4.06 -25.43 -54.01
N PHE A 18 -4.65 -25.66 -52.84
CA PHE A 18 -4.33 -24.91 -51.63
C PHE A 18 -3.06 -25.48 -51.00
N GLN A 19 -1.91 -24.93 -51.39
CA GLN A 19 -0.65 -25.23 -50.72
C GLN A 19 -0.38 -24.18 -49.65
N TYR A 20 -0.34 -24.62 -48.39
CA TYR A 20 0.13 -23.82 -47.27
C TYR A 20 1.57 -24.22 -46.95
N GLN A 21 2.50 -23.25 -47.00
CA GLN A 21 3.91 -23.49 -46.76
C GLN A 21 4.33 -22.87 -45.42
N TYR A 22 4.69 -23.72 -44.46
CA TYR A 22 5.24 -23.30 -43.17
C TYR A 22 6.53 -24.07 -42.91
N ARG A 23 7.63 -23.34 -42.71
CA ARG A 23 8.98 -23.90 -42.42
C ARG A 23 9.41 -25.04 -43.36
N HIS A 24 9.34 -24.79 -44.67
CA HIS A 24 9.83 -25.69 -45.74
C HIS A 24 9.14 -27.07 -45.87
N ARG A 25 7.94 -27.28 -45.31
CA ARG A 25 7.12 -28.47 -45.62
C ARG A 25 5.83 -28.07 -46.34
N VAL A 26 5.44 -28.85 -47.35
CA VAL A 26 4.18 -28.73 -48.08
C VAL A 26 3.22 -29.78 -47.51
N ILE A 27 2.08 -29.33 -46.98
CA ILE A 27 1.05 -30.23 -46.42
C ILE A 27 -0.13 -30.27 -47.39
N ASP A 28 -0.45 -31.46 -47.88
CA ASP A 28 -1.59 -31.70 -48.76
C ASP A 28 -2.88 -31.88 -47.94
N VAL A 29 -3.75 -30.87 -48.00
CA VAL A 29 -4.98 -30.78 -47.20
C VAL A 29 -6.14 -31.59 -47.83
N THR A 30 -5.96 -32.12 -49.03
CA THR A 30 -7.03 -32.78 -49.81
C THR A 30 -7.56 -34.05 -49.14
N LYS A 31 -6.72 -34.70 -48.31
CA LYS A 31 -7.04 -35.94 -47.60
C LYS A 31 -7.97 -35.76 -46.38
N HIS A 32 -8.36 -34.54 -46.01
CA HIS A 32 -9.09 -34.27 -44.75
C HIS A 32 -10.50 -33.69 -44.93
N LYS A 33 -11.00 -33.54 -46.17
CA LYS A 33 -12.33 -33.00 -46.48
C LYS A 33 -13.46 -33.69 -45.71
N THR A 34 -13.44 -35.01 -45.60
CA THR A 34 -14.53 -35.77 -44.94
C THR A 34 -14.56 -35.56 -43.43
N LYS A 35 -13.39 -35.36 -42.79
CA LYS A 35 -13.30 -35.08 -41.35
C LYS A 35 -13.75 -33.66 -41.01
N ILE A 36 -13.51 -32.70 -41.90
CA ILE A 36 -13.93 -31.31 -41.72
C ILE A 36 -15.46 -31.20 -41.83
N ILE A 37 -16.09 -31.89 -42.80
CA ILE A 37 -17.55 -31.89 -42.95
C ILE A 37 -18.25 -32.53 -41.74
N ALA A 38 -17.71 -33.64 -41.22
CA ALA A 38 -18.23 -34.27 -40.01
C ALA A 38 -18.13 -33.36 -38.77
N LEU A 39 -17.03 -32.60 -38.65
CA LEU A 39 -16.83 -31.63 -37.57
C LEU A 39 -17.81 -30.44 -37.69
N SER A 40 -18.07 -29.96 -38.91
CA SER A 40 -19.02 -28.87 -39.16
C SER A 40 -20.47 -29.26 -38.82
N ILE A 41 -20.86 -30.50 -39.09
CA ILE A 41 -22.19 -31.01 -38.72
C ILE A 41 -22.30 -31.13 -37.19
N LEU A 42 -21.26 -31.62 -36.51
CA LEU A 42 -21.22 -31.70 -35.05
C LEU A 42 -21.32 -30.32 -34.39
N VAL A 43 -20.64 -29.31 -34.93
CA VAL A 43 -20.72 -27.92 -34.47
C VAL A 43 -22.11 -27.32 -34.73
N GLY A 44 -22.76 -27.66 -35.85
CA GLY A 44 -24.13 -27.25 -36.19
C GLY A 44 -25.21 -27.81 -35.25
N PHE A 45 -25.00 -28.98 -34.66
CA PHE A 45 -25.93 -29.55 -33.67
C PHE A 45 -25.72 -28.99 -32.26
N LEU A 46 -24.53 -28.48 -31.92
CA LEU A 46 -24.24 -27.83 -30.64
C LEU A 46 -24.66 -26.35 -30.60
N THR A 47 -24.93 -25.72 -31.75
CA THR A 47 -25.20 -24.28 -31.87
C THR A 47 -26.33 -23.72 -30.99
N PRO A 48 -27.49 -24.40 -30.78
CA PRO A 48 -28.55 -23.88 -29.92
C PRO A 48 -28.17 -23.79 -28.44
N PHE A 49 -27.26 -24.64 -27.97
CA PHE A 49 -26.69 -24.58 -26.61
C PHE A 49 -25.57 -23.54 -26.48
N THR A 50 -24.84 -23.29 -27.57
CA THR A 50 -23.76 -22.29 -27.56
C THR A 50 -24.24 -20.84 -27.60
N LEU A 51 -25.46 -20.51 -28.05
CA LEU A 51 -25.91 -19.10 -28.08
C LEU A 51 -26.16 -18.54 -26.68
N GLY A 52 -26.68 -19.34 -25.74
CA GLY A 52 -26.83 -18.93 -24.33
C GLY A 52 -25.49 -18.86 -23.59
N VAL A 53 -24.62 -19.85 -23.79
CA VAL A 53 -23.28 -19.89 -23.16
C VAL A 53 -22.32 -18.86 -23.78
N SER A 54 -22.40 -18.62 -25.09
CA SER A 54 -21.59 -17.62 -25.79
C SER A 54 -21.95 -16.22 -25.33
N PHE A 55 -23.23 -15.89 -25.13
CA PHE A 55 -23.60 -14.57 -24.62
C PHE A 55 -23.10 -14.35 -23.19
N TYR A 56 -23.26 -15.35 -22.31
CA TYR A 56 -22.76 -15.29 -20.94
C TYR A 56 -21.23 -15.16 -20.88
N LEU A 57 -20.51 -15.96 -21.67
CA LEU A 57 -19.06 -15.93 -21.76
C LEU A 57 -18.56 -14.60 -22.37
N THR A 58 -19.23 -14.09 -23.40
CA THR A 58 -18.89 -12.80 -24.02
C THR A 58 -19.09 -11.66 -23.03
N LEU A 59 -20.17 -11.68 -22.23
CA LEU A 59 -20.43 -10.70 -21.18
C LEU A 59 -19.40 -10.77 -20.05
N HIS A 60 -18.99 -11.97 -19.63
CA HIS A 60 -17.90 -12.18 -18.67
C HIS A 60 -16.54 -11.71 -19.21
N ILE A 61 -16.22 -11.98 -20.48
CA ILE A 61 -14.99 -11.49 -21.11
C ILE A 61 -15.02 -9.96 -21.24
N LEU A 62 -16.15 -9.36 -21.59
CA LEU A 62 -16.29 -7.89 -21.67
C LEU A 62 -16.16 -7.23 -20.29
N THR A 63 -16.79 -7.78 -19.26
CA THR A 63 -16.68 -7.26 -17.89
C THR A 63 -15.27 -7.45 -17.33
N ALA A 64 -14.62 -8.58 -17.59
CA ALA A 64 -13.21 -8.80 -17.24
C ALA A 64 -12.29 -7.82 -17.97
N ARG A 65 -12.51 -7.61 -19.28
CA ARG A 65 -11.73 -6.65 -20.08
C ARG A 65 -11.96 -5.20 -19.66
N TYR A 66 -13.17 -4.85 -19.21
CA TYR A 66 -13.47 -3.54 -18.65
C TYR A 66 -12.78 -3.34 -17.30
N LYS A 67 -12.86 -4.32 -16.40
CA LYS A 67 -12.12 -4.31 -15.12
C LYS A 67 -10.62 -4.20 -15.35
N TRP A 68 -10.06 -4.97 -16.29
CA TRP A 68 -8.65 -4.93 -16.67
C TRP A 68 -8.23 -3.56 -17.21
N LYS A 69 -9.00 -2.96 -18.12
CA LYS A 69 -8.73 -1.59 -18.61
C LYS A 69 -8.82 -0.54 -17.50
N LYS A 70 -9.73 -0.72 -16.53
CA LYS A 70 -9.84 0.17 -15.37
C LYS A 70 -8.60 0.07 -14.47
N ILE A 71 -8.11 -1.16 -14.23
CA ILE A 71 -6.87 -1.43 -13.49
C ILE A 71 -5.67 -0.82 -14.23
N GLN A 72 -5.49 -1.09 -15.52
CA GLN A 72 -4.40 -0.49 -16.31
C GLN A 72 -4.42 1.04 -16.32
N LYS A 73 -5.62 1.65 -16.28
CA LYS A 73 -5.76 3.10 -16.21
C LYS A 73 -5.39 3.65 -14.82
N LEU A 74 -5.64 2.89 -13.76
CA LEU A 74 -5.22 3.22 -12.39
C LEU A 74 -3.70 3.05 -12.25
N GLU A 75 -3.14 1.95 -12.72
CA GLU A 75 -1.69 1.68 -12.73
C GLU A 75 -0.93 2.78 -13.49
N LYS A 76 -1.37 3.16 -14.70
CA LYS A 76 -0.77 4.28 -15.44
C LYS A 76 -0.86 5.62 -14.71
N ARG A 77 -1.94 5.87 -13.97
CA ARG A 77 -2.08 7.09 -13.17
C ARG A 77 -1.14 7.05 -11.96
N LEU A 78 -1.03 5.90 -11.31
CA LEU A 78 -0.10 5.67 -10.20
C LEU A 78 1.35 5.87 -10.66
N GLU A 79 1.72 5.31 -11.81
CA GLU A 79 3.09 5.39 -12.37
C GLU A 79 3.48 6.84 -12.74
N VAL A 80 2.54 7.63 -13.27
CA VAL A 80 2.75 9.06 -13.55
C VAL A 80 2.88 9.88 -12.27
N ILE A 81 2.07 9.58 -11.24
CA ILE A 81 2.17 10.24 -9.93
C ILE A 81 3.51 9.92 -9.27
N VAL A 82 3.91 8.64 -9.27
CA VAL A 82 5.18 8.16 -8.71
C VAL A 82 6.39 8.76 -9.44
N ARG A 83 6.32 8.99 -10.75
CA ARG A 83 7.38 9.70 -11.51
C ARG A 83 7.38 11.22 -11.32
N SER A 84 6.26 11.81 -10.89
CA SER A 84 6.16 13.26 -10.63
C SER A 84 6.56 13.66 -9.22
N LEU A 85 6.74 12.69 -8.32
CA LEU A 85 7.20 12.91 -6.96
C LEU A 85 8.73 13.09 -6.97
N CYS A 86 9.20 14.06 -6.19
CA CYS A 86 10.62 14.23 -5.96
C CYS A 86 11.18 12.93 -5.36
N PRO A 87 12.41 12.49 -5.71
CA PRO A 87 13.08 11.43 -4.97
C PRO A 87 12.96 11.66 -3.47
N LEU A 88 12.80 10.61 -2.68
CA LEU A 88 12.50 10.72 -1.24
C LEU A 88 13.55 11.57 -0.51
N GLU A 89 14.82 11.41 -0.88
CA GLU A 89 15.97 12.19 -0.39
C GLU A 89 15.96 13.67 -0.78
N ARG A 90 15.12 14.07 -1.73
CA ARG A 90 14.89 15.45 -2.16
C ARG A 90 13.54 16.01 -1.71
N SER A 91 12.80 15.24 -0.90
CA SER A 91 11.61 15.77 -0.24
C SER A 91 12.02 16.74 0.87
N GLY A 92 11.21 17.75 1.11
CA GLY A 92 11.48 18.77 2.13
C GLY A 92 11.25 18.23 3.53
N GLY A 93 12.07 18.66 4.48
CA GLY A 93 11.85 18.38 5.90
C GLY A 93 10.71 19.22 6.50
N LEU A 94 10.41 18.97 7.77
CA LEU A 94 9.38 19.66 8.54
C LEU A 94 10.04 20.34 9.75
N MET A 95 10.21 21.66 9.70
CA MET A 95 10.89 22.39 10.78
C MET A 95 10.20 22.24 12.13
N ASN A 96 11.00 22.23 13.19
CA ASN A 96 10.49 22.18 14.55
C ASN A 96 9.74 23.47 14.95
N GLY A 97 8.44 23.37 15.16
CA GLY A 97 7.54 24.44 15.64
C GLY A 97 7.56 24.67 17.16
N GLY A 98 8.63 24.23 17.84
CA GLY A 98 8.76 24.21 19.29
C GLY A 98 8.18 22.95 19.91
N ASN A 99 9.04 21.94 20.11
CA ASN A 99 8.67 20.59 20.55
C ASN A 99 7.68 19.88 19.62
N THR A 100 7.75 20.09 18.30
CA THR A 100 6.86 19.41 17.34
C THR A 100 7.52 18.26 16.58
N CYS A 101 8.73 17.84 16.96
CA CYS A 101 9.46 16.75 16.29
C CYS A 101 8.68 15.43 16.29
N TYR A 102 7.91 15.13 17.34
CA TYR A 102 7.04 13.95 17.38
C TYR A 102 5.93 13.98 16.30
N ILE A 103 5.43 15.18 15.96
CA ILE A 103 4.47 15.35 14.86
C ILE A 103 5.23 15.20 13.54
N ALA A 104 6.34 15.91 13.38
CA ALA A 104 7.15 15.88 12.16
C ALA A 104 7.55 14.44 11.78
N ALA A 105 8.11 13.69 12.74
CA ALA A 105 8.51 12.30 12.54
C ALA A 105 7.32 11.39 12.18
N THR A 106 6.17 11.54 12.85
CA THR A 106 4.97 10.76 12.49
C THR A 106 4.54 11.08 11.06
N LEU A 107 4.45 12.35 10.67
CA LEU A 107 4.04 12.74 9.32
C LEU A 107 5.00 12.21 8.25
N GLN A 108 6.31 12.35 8.48
CA GLN A 108 7.33 11.85 7.55
C GLN A 108 7.29 10.32 7.41
N SER A 109 7.04 9.60 8.51
CA SER A 109 6.89 8.13 8.50
C SER A 109 5.71 7.67 7.62
N LEU A 110 4.65 8.47 7.52
CA LEU A 110 3.43 8.13 6.78
C LEU A 110 3.48 8.55 5.31
N LYS A 111 4.37 9.48 4.95
CA LYS A 111 4.44 10.10 3.61
C LYS A 111 4.65 9.10 2.47
N ASN A 112 5.32 7.97 2.72
CA ASN A 112 5.57 6.93 1.72
C ASN A 112 4.52 5.81 1.69
N LEU A 113 3.50 5.86 2.55
CA LEU A 113 2.41 4.89 2.54
C LEU A 113 1.39 5.32 1.48
N SER A 114 1.33 4.60 0.35
CA SER A 114 0.49 5.00 -0.78
C SER A 114 -0.99 5.11 -0.42
N PHE A 115 -1.51 4.16 0.37
CA PHE A 115 -2.88 4.19 0.87
C PHE A 115 -3.14 5.41 1.75
N PHE A 116 -2.20 5.77 2.63
CA PHE A 116 -2.33 6.96 3.47
C PHE A 116 -2.44 8.23 2.64
N MET A 117 -1.59 8.37 1.62
CA MET A 117 -1.65 9.50 0.69
C MET A 117 -2.95 9.54 -0.13
N GLU A 118 -3.52 8.38 -0.46
CA GLU A 118 -4.84 8.29 -1.08
C GLU A 118 -5.96 8.77 -0.15
N CYS A 119 -5.89 8.43 1.15
CA CYS A 119 -6.81 8.93 2.17
C CYS A 119 -6.74 10.45 2.34
N LEU A 120 -5.69 11.14 1.89
CA LEU A 120 -5.60 12.60 1.90
C LEU A 120 -6.24 13.26 0.67
N ASN A 121 -6.57 12.49 -0.37
CA ASN A 121 -7.11 13.01 -1.61
C ASN A 121 -8.64 12.94 -1.63
N ASP A 122 -9.30 14.10 -1.55
CA ASP A 122 -10.76 14.20 -1.51
C ASP A 122 -11.48 13.61 -2.75
N LYS A 123 -10.77 13.47 -3.87
CA LYS A 123 -11.34 12.92 -5.11
C LYS A 123 -11.42 11.39 -5.08
N THR A 124 -10.48 10.75 -4.39
CA THR A 124 -10.37 9.28 -4.32
C THR A 124 -10.97 8.74 -3.04
N TYR A 125 -10.81 9.46 -1.92
CA TYR A 125 -11.31 9.07 -0.62
C TYR A 125 -12.23 10.17 -0.08
N ARG A 126 -13.53 9.90 0.06
CA ARG A 126 -14.49 10.88 0.61
C ARG A 126 -14.80 10.51 2.05
N LEU A 127 -14.46 11.40 2.99
CA LEU A 127 -14.91 11.26 4.36
C LEU A 127 -16.41 11.51 4.44
N THR A 128 -17.08 10.69 5.24
CA THR A 128 -18.50 10.86 5.59
C THR A 128 -18.61 11.20 7.06
N GLN A 129 -19.61 12.00 7.40
CA GLN A 129 -19.93 12.25 8.80
C GLN A 129 -20.42 10.94 9.43
N LYS A 130 -19.86 10.58 10.59
CA LYS A 130 -20.30 9.40 11.35
C LYS A 130 -21.65 9.66 12.01
N GLU A 131 -22.41 8.60 12.28
CA GLU A 131 -23.76 8.70 12.88
C GLU A 131 -23.76 9.42 14.24
N ASP A 132 -22.71 9.23 15.02
CA ASP A 132 -22.50 9.81 16.36
C ASP A 132 -21.70 11.12 16.34
N GLU A 133 -21.28 11.58 15.15
CA GLU A 133 -20.41 12.74 15.01
C GLU A 133 -21.21 14.03 14.80
N THR A 134 -20.90 15.07 15.57
CA THR A 134 -21.47 16.40 15.35
C THR A 134 -20.92 17.06 14.08
N ALA A 135 -21.68 17.95 13.45
CA ALA A 135 -21.22 18.69 12.26
C ALA A 135 -19.92 19.46 12.53
N GLY A 136 -19.73 19.99 13.76
CA GLY A 136 -18.51 20.67 14.16
C GLY A 136 -17.30 19.73 14.24
N MET A 137 -17.47 18.51 14.74
CA MET A 137 -16.40 17.49 14.77
C MET A 137 -16.03 17.04 13.35
N PHE A 138 -17.02 16.79 12.50
CA PHE A 138 -16.78 16.44 11.10
C PHE A 138 -16.03 17.56 10.35
N SER A 139 -16.44 18.82 10.55
CA SER A 139 -15.75 19.99 9.99
C SER A 139 -14.29 20.06 10.44
N LYS A 140 -14.00 19.81 11.72
CA LYS A 140 -12.61 19.77 12.24
C LYS A 140 -11.78 18.66 11.59
N ARG A 141 -12.36 17.47 11.37
CA ARG A 141 -11.65 16.38 10.69
C ARG A 141 -11.27 16.75 9.26
N LEU A 142 -12.19 17.39 8.52
CA LEU A 142 -11.92 17.89 7.18
C LEU A 142 -10.80 18.93 7.18
N GLU A 143 -10.81 19.86 8.13
CA GLU A 143 -9.75 20.87 8.29
C GLU A 143 -8.38 20.23 8.57
N ILE A 144 -8.31 19.27 9.50
CA ILE A 144 -7.08 18.54 9.80
C ILE A 144 -6.59 17.78 8.56
N ARG A 145 -7.48 17.09 7.86
CA ARG A 145 -7.15 16.36 6.62
C ARG A 145 -6.56 17.29 5.56
N GLN A 146 -7.17 18.46 5.35
CA GLN A 146 -6.71 19.44 4.37
C GLN A 146 -5.34 20.03 4.74
N ALA A 147 -5.15 20.39 6.02
CA ALA A 147 -3.87 20.89 6.50
C ALA A 147 -2.76 19.83 6.36
N LEU A 148 -3.05 18.58 6.73
CA LEU A 148 -2.16 17.45 6.58
C LEU A 148 -1.78 17.19 5.11
N ALA A 149 -2.77 17.19 4.22
CA ALA A 149 -2.56 17.04 2.78
C ALA A 149 -1.67 18.17 2.23
N ALA A 150 -1.89 19.41 2.65
CA ALA A 150 -1.07 20.55 2.23
C ALA A 150 0.40 20.39 2.67
N ILE A 151 0.62 20.04 3.95
CA ILE A 151 1.96 19.83 4.52
C ILE A 151 2.70 18.72 3.77
N LEU A 152 2.10 17.54 3.63
CA LEU A 152 2.75 16.39 3.00
C LEU A 152 2.96 16.57 1.50
N ASN A 153 2.04 17.23 0.80
CA ASN A 153 2.21 17.51 -0.63
C ASN A 153 3.33 18.53 -0.88
N ALA A 154 3.44 19.58 -0.06
CA ALA A 154 4.54 20.55 -0.16
C ALA A 154 5.89 19.89 0.17
N SER A 155 5.98 19.13 1.27
CA SER A 155 7.17 18.31 1.59
C SER A 155 7.54 17.37 0.44
N SER A 156 6.58 16.65 -0.14
CA SER A 156 6.83 15.73 -1.25
C SER A 156 7.34 16.41 -2.52
N LYS A 157 7.10 17.72 -2.68
CA LYS A 157 7.64 18.54 -3.78
C LYS A 157 9.04 19.09 -3.49
N GLY A 158 9.60 18.83 -2.32
CA GLY A 158 10.90 19.36 -1.90
C GLY A 158 10.81 20.66 -1.10
N GLU A 159 9.62 21.12 -0.75
CA GLU A 159 9.45 22.35 0.04
C GLU A 159 9.62 22.04 1.53
N THR A 160 10.53 22.74 2.20
CA THR A 160 10.67 22.65 3.66
C THR A 160 9.52 23.39 4.32
N ILE A 161 8.80 22.70 5.20
CA ILE A 161 7.64 23.27 5.90
C ILE A 161 8.14 24.06 7.11
N CYS A 162 7.69 25.31 7.22
CA CYS A 162 8.17 26.21 8.28
C CYS A 162 7.60 25.86 9.66
N ALA A 163 8.35 26.24 10.70
CA ALA A 163 8.00 26.04 12.11
C ALA A 163 6.59 26.56 12.46
N GLN A 164 6.18 27.72 11.90
CA GLN A 164 4.85 28.30 12.11
C GLN A 164 3.73 27.39 11.59
N ALA A 165 3.92 26.74 10.43
CA ALA A 165 2.93 25.84 9.86
C ALA A 165 2.79 24.56 10.71
N MET A 166 3.91 23.99 11.16
CA MET A 166 3.91 22.84 12.08
C MET A 166 3.26 23.17 13.42
N HIS A 167 3.54 24.35 13.99
CA HIS A 167 2.89 24.83 15.20
C HIS A 167 1.36 24.98 15.03
N ARG A 168 0.91 25.59 13.93
CA ARG A 168 -0.53 25.70 13.62
C ARG A 168 -1.19 24.33 13.49
N PHE A 169 -0.54 23.40 12.81
CA PHE A 169 -1.04 22.03 12.67
C PHE A 169 -1.15 21.32 14.02
N ARG A 170 -0.18 21.52 14.94
CA ARG A 170 -0.29 21.04 16.32
C ARG A 170 -1.53 21.58 17.03
N LEU A 171 -1.81 22.88 16.92
CA LEU A 171 -3.00 23.48 17.54
C LEU A 171 -4.30 22.90 16.95
N LEU A 172 -4.33 22.61 15.65
CA LEU A 172 -5.46 21.92 15.02
C LEU A 172 -5.65 20.51 15.59
N LEU A 173 -4.60 19.70 15.69
CA LEU A 173 -4.67 18.38 16.32
C LEU A 173 -5.14 18.47 17.78
N ARG A 174 -4.61 19.44 18.55
CA ARG A 174 -5.01 19.69 19.94
C ARG A 174 -6.48 20.09 20.09
N SER A 175 -7.01 20.85 19.12
CA SER A 175 -8.42 21.24 19.10
C SER A 175 -9.38 20.07 18.84
N PHE A 176 -8.85 18.97 18.30
CA PHE A 176 -9.56 17.71 18.10
C PHE A 176 -9.37 16.77 19.31
N ASP A 177 -8.15 16.69 19.85
CA ASP A 177 -7.83 15.89 21.03
C ASP A 177 -6.87 16.66 21.97
N SER A 178 -7.35 16.98 23.17
CA SER A 178 -6.62 17.77 24.16
C SER A 178 -5.37 17.06 24.74
N GLY A 179 -5.19 15.78 24.46
CA GLY A 179 -3.99 15.00 24.79
C GLY A 179 -2.75 15.42 24.00
N ILE A 180 -2.89 16.19 22.92
CA ILE A 180 -1.75 16.81 22.23
C ILE A 180 -1.21 17.97 23.06
N SER A 181 0.08 17.92 23.39
CA SER A 181 0.77 18.94 24.18
C SER A 181 0.78 20.31 23.47
N GLU A 182 0.50 21.38 24.22
CA GLU A 182 0.40 22.74 23.66
C GLU A 182 1.76 23.39 23.41
N THR A 183 2.74 23.12 24.28
CA THR A 183 4.06 23.77 24.27
C THR A 183 5.20 22.77 24.56
N GLY A 184 4.89 21.65 25.20
CA GLY A 184 5.87 20.64 25.60
C GLY A 184 6.08 19.54 24.56
N PRO A 185 6.93 18.55 24.87
CA PRO A 185 7.03 17.33 24.09
C PRO A 185 5.67 16.61 24.06
N GLY A 186 5.48 15.77 23.05
CA GLY A 186 4.26 14.98 22.89
C GLY A 186 4.57 13.56 22.44
N ASP A 187 3.52 12.78 22.27
CA ASP A 187 3.59 11.37 21.95
C ASP A 187 3.24 11.12 20.47
N ALA A 188 4.20 10.57 19.73
CA ALA A 188 4.03 10.21 18.32
C ALA A 188 2.92 9.16 18.11
N ILE A 189 2.72 8.24 19.07
CA ILE A 189 1.65 7.24 19.03
C ILE A 189 0.30 7.92 19.08
N LYS A 190 0.14 8.91 19.98
CA LYS A 190 -1.08 9.69 20.09
C LYS A 190 -1.41 10.44 18.80
N VAL A 191 -0.39 10.99 18.12
CA VAL A 191 -0.57 11.61 16.80
C VAL A 191 -1.08 10.58 15.78
N TRP A 192 -0.47 9.40 15.71
CA TRP A 192 -0.93 8.32 14.82
C TRP A 192 -2.39 7.94 15.08
N GLN A 193 -2.78 7.73 16.34
CA GLN A 193 -4.16 7.41 16.73
C GLN A 193 -5.16 8.48 16.29
N ILE A 194 -4.81 9.76 16.47
CA ILE A 194 -5.67 10.87 16.02
C ILE A 194 -5.81 10.85 14.50
N LEU A 195 -4.71 10.66 13.77
CA LEU A 195 -4.75 10.60 12.30
C LEU A 195 -5.58 9.41 11.79
N HIS A 196 -5.49 8.26 12.48
CA HIS A 196 -6.30 7.09 12.20
C HIS A 196 -7.80 7.40 12.33
N GLN A 197 -8.20 8.08 13.42
CA GLN A 197 -9.58 8.50 13.66
C GLN A 197 -10.06 9.58 12.67
N VAL A 198 -9.22 10.59 12.40
CA VAL A 198 -9.53 11.71 11.50
C VAL A 198 -9.76 11.19 10.08
N LEU A 199 -8.93 10.27 9.61
CA LEU A 199 -8.98 9.75 8.24
C LEU A 199 -9.84 8.49 8.09
N GLU A 200 -10.45 7.98 9.16
CA GLU A 200 -11.20 6.71 9.15
C GLU A 200 -10.37 5.58 8.52
N LEU A 201 -9.11 5.46 8.94
CA LEU A 201 -8.29 4.36 8.47
C LEU A 201 -8.90 3.04 8.96
N PRO A 202 -8.77 1.95 8.18
CA PRO A 202 -9.27 0.64 8.62
C PRO A 202 -8.53 0.21 9.90
N TYR A 203 -9.30 -0.23 10.90
CA TYR A 203 -8.76 -0.81 12.13
C TYR A 203 -8.13 -2.18 11.86
N ILE A 204 -7.11 -2.52 12.65
CA ILE A 204 -6.58 -3.88 12.67
C ILE A 204 -7.55 -4.71 13.51
N SER A 205 -8.47 -5.40 12.83
CA SER A 205 -9.28 -6.42 13.49
C SER A 205 -8.58 -7.78 13.35
N TYR A 206 -8.42 -8.50 14.45
CA TYR A 206 -7.72 -9.78 14.50
C TYR A 206 -8.50 -10.82 15.31
N CYS A 207 -8.31 -12.10 14.97
CA CYS A 207 -8.90 -13.22 15.70
C CYS A 207 -7.99 -13.56 16.89
N ARG A 208 -8.51 -13.44 18.11
CA ARG A 208 -7.77 -13.74 19.34
C ARG A 208 -7.45 -15.23 19.42
N ILE A 209 -6.20 -15.62 19.19
CA ILE A 209 -5.74 -16.99 19.45
C ILE A 209 -4.85 -17.00 20.70
N ARG A 210 -5.45 -17.39 21.83
CA ARG A 210 -4.84 -17.90 23.07
C ARG A 210 -3.80 -17.10 23.87
N THR A 211 -3.37 -15.90 23.49
CA THR A 211 -2.52 -15.08 24.38
C THR A 211 -3.31 -13.96 25.03
N ASN A 212 -3.60 -14.11 26.34
CA ASN A 212 -4.43 -13.17 27.09
C ASN A 212 -3.79 -11.79 27.37
N GLN A 213 -2.55 -11.53 26.96
CA GLN A 213 -1.74 -10.44 27.54
C GLN A 213 -1.10 -9.44 26.56
N LEU A 214 -1.20 -9.61 25.24
CA LEU A 214 -0.36 -8.84 24.31
C LEU A 214 -1.10 -7.90 23.36
N ILE A 215 -2.40 -8.06 23.15
CA ILE A 215 -3.10 -7.30 22.10
C ILE A 215 -4.52 -6.96 22.60
N GLU A 216 -4.85 -5.67 22.64
CA GLU A 216 -6.20 -5.17 22.89
C GLU A 216 -7.07 -5.34 21.64
N LYS A 217 -8.27 -5.88 21.81
CA LYS A 217 -9.20 -6.20 20.71
C LYS A 217 -9.59 -4.92 19.97
N ASP A 218 -9.55 -4.95 18.63
CA ASP A 218 -9.95 -3.86 17.74
C ASP A 218 -9.14 -2.55 17.90
N SER A 219 -7.82 -2.69 17.94
CA SER A 219 -6.87 -1.57 17.97
C SER A 219 -6.44 -1.11 16.57
N ASP A 220 -5.88 0.10 16.48
CA ASP A 220 -5.23 0.65 15.29
C ASP A 220 -3.74 0.24 15.16
N HIS A 221 -3.24 -0.56 16.10
CA HIS A 221 -1.84 -0.99 16.19
C HIS A 221 -1.67 -2.28 17.01
N ILE A 222 -0.54 -2.97 16.84
CA ILE A 222 -0.18 -4.15 17.63
C ILE A 222 0.92 -3.78 18.62
N ASN A 223 0.62 -3.90 19.91
CA ASN A 223 1.58 -3.68 20.97
C ASN A 223 2.47 -4.91 21.15
N LEU A 224 3.79 -4.72 21.09
CA LEU A 224 4.76 -5.79 21.27
C LEU A 224 5.81 -5.40 22.31
N PRO A 225 6.23 -6.34 23.16
CA PRO A 225 7.38 -6.14 24.01
C PRO A 225 8.66 -6.17 23.13
N PRO A 226 9.72 -5.48 23.54
CA PRO A 226 10.92 -5.28 22.70
C PRO A 226 11.61 -6.57 22.27
N GLU A 227 11.62 -7.59 23.13
CA GLU A 227 12.19 -8.90 22.82
C GLU A 227 11.47 -9.58 21.64
N HIS A 228 10.19 -9.29 21.41
CA HIS A 228 9.44 -9.84 20.28
C HIS A 228 9.70 -9.09 18.97
N LEU A 229 10.30 -7.89 19.05
CA LEU A 229 10.67 -7.08 17.90
C LEU A 229 12.07 -7.40 17.38
N GLN A 230 12.86 -8.25 18.03
CA GLN A 230 14.14 -8.72 17.49
C GLN A 230 13.90 -9.54 16.21
N ALA A 231 14.72 -9.36 15.16
CA ALA A 231 14.42 -9.89 13.83
C ALA A 231 14.10 -11.39 13.80
N HIS A 232 14.91 -12.21 14.50
CA HIS A 232 14.71 -13.65 14.56
C HIS A 232 13.44 -14.05 15.31
N LEU A 233 13.08 -13.34 16.39
CA LEU A 233 11.86 -13.58 17.16
C LEU A 233 10.62 -13.01 16.49
N PHE A 234 10.73 -11.89 15.78
CA PHE A 234 9.63 -11.28 15.04
C PHE A 234 9.13 -12.25 13.96
N GLN A 235 10.05 -12.81 13.16
CA GLN A 235 9.69 -13.86 12.20
C GLN A 235 9.19 -15.14 12.89
N GLN A 236 9.87 -15.63 13.92
CA GLN A 236 9.50 -16.91 14.54
C GLN A 236 8.22 -16.87 15.37
N LYS A 237 7.87 -15.74 16.00
CA LYS A 237 6.72 -15.63 16.90
C LYS A 237 5.49 -15.03 16.24
N ILE A 238 5.66 -14.11 15.29
CA ILE A 238 4.54 -13.42 14.63
C ILE A 238 4.25 -14.04 13.26
N VAL A 239 5.28 -14.44 12.51
CA VAL A 239 5.12 -14.93 11.13
C VAL A 239 4.95 -16.45 11.04
N GLN A 240 5.65 -17.24 11.87
CA GLN A 240 5.71 -18.70 11.66
C GLN A 240 4.61 -19.57 12.31
N PRO A 241 4.00 -19.21 13.46
CA PRO A 241 2.86 -19.96 13.96
C PRO A 241 1.58 -19.16 13.72
N ALA A 242 0.72 -19.65 12.82
CA ALA A 242 -0.70 -19.25 12.68
C ALA A 242 -1.53 -19.42 13.97
N ARG A 243 -0.89 -19.72 15.10
CA ARG A 243 -1.47 -19.93 16.42
C ARG A 243 -1.43 -18.70 17.33
N ILE A 244 -0.69 -17.64 16.98
CA ILE A 244 -0.55 -16.46 17.87
C ILE A 244 -1.27 -15.24 17.30
N PHE A 245 -1.16 -15.01 16.00
CA PHE A 245 -1.68 -13.80 15.38
C PHE A 245 -2.29 -14.11 14.00
N MET A 246 -3.54 -13.68 13.80
CA MET A 246 -4.26 -13.82 12.53
C MET A 246 -5.20 -12.64 12.36
N LEU A 247 -5.14 -11.99 11.20
CA LEU A 247 -6.01 -10.87 10.87
C LEU A 247 -7.41 -11.37 10.53
N ASN A 248 -8.44 -10.64 10.93
CA ASN A 248 -9.81 -10.92 10.44
C ASN A 248 -9.95 -10.54 8.96
N LYS A 249 -9.20 -9.52 8.54
CA LYS A 249 -9.14 -9.03 7.17
C LYS A 249 -7.78 -8.38 6.93
N ALA A 250 -7.22 -8.54 5.73
CA ALA A 250 -6.05 -7.77 5.32
C ALA A 250 -6.35 -6.26 5.40
N VAL A 251 -5.49 -5.53 6.09
CA VAL A 251 -5.50 -4.07 6.16
C VAL A 251 -4.38 -3.48 5.29
N PRO A 252 -4.55 -2.28 4.71
CA PRO A 252 -3.53 -1.66 3.86
C PRO A 252 -2.27 -1.24 4.61
N ILE A 253 -2.40 -0.86 5.88
CA ILE A 253 -1.30 -0.43 6.75
C ILE A 253 -1.35 -1.26 8.03
N LEU A 254 -0.24 -1.89 8.38
CA LEU A 254 -0.07 -2.65 9.61
C LEU A 254 0.98 -1.95 10.48
N THR A 255 0.58 -1.55 11.68
CA THR A 255 1.41 -0.76 12.59
C THR A 255 1.77 -1.58 13.82
N PHE A 256 3.07 -1.66 14.14
CA PHE A 256 3.56 -2.27 15.38
C PHE A 256 4.12 -1.20 16.30
N ILE A 257 3.78 -1.28 17.59
CA ILE A 257 4.25 -0.35 18.62
C ILE A 257 5.14 -1.10 19.60
N ASN A 258 6.32 -0.56 19.84
CA ASN A 258 7.23 -1.00 20.87
C ASN A 258 6.77 -0.43 22.23
N LEU A 259 6.29 -1.31 23.10
CA LEU A 259 5.80 -0.93 24.43
C LEU A 259 6.90 -0.44 25.37
N ASN A 260 8.17 -0.77 25.12
CA ASN A 260 9.27 -0.36 25.98
C ASN A 260 10.49 0.08 25.15
N PRO A 261 10.44 1.30 24.56
CA PRO A 261 11.54 1.84 23.76
C PRO A 261 12.79 2.20 24.60
N TYR A 262 12.74 2.02 25.94
CA TYR A 262 13.90 2.14 26.83
C TYR A 262 14.66 0.83 27.00
N SER A 263 14.17 -0.26 26.41
CA SER A 263 14.94 -1.50 26.39
C SER A 263 16.24 -1.30 25.59
N ASN A 264 17.34 -1.86 26.08
CA ASN A 264 18.61 -1.85 25.34
C ASN A 264 18.61 -2.83 24.14
N VAL A 265 17.44 -3.30 23.73
CA VAL A 265 17.26 -4.28 22.66
C VAL A 265 16.93 -3.55 21.37
N ALA A 266 17.76 -3.73 20.35
CA ALA A 266 17.50 -3.18 19.03
C ALA A 266 16.32 -3.90 18.37
N VAL A 267 15.37 -3.13 17.84
CA VAL A 267 14.30 -3.65 16.99
C VAL A 267 14.89 -4.17 15.68
N GLY A 268 14.48 -5.36 15.27
CA GLY A 268 14.84 -5.97 14.00
C GLY A 268 14.03 -5.39 12.85
N LEU A 269 14.72 -4.88 11.82
CA LEU A 269 14.08 -4.35 10.62
C LEU A 269 13.79 -5.49 9.65
N VAL A 270 12.71 -6.25 9.90
CA VAL A 270 12.31 -7.34 9.01
C VAL A 270 11.71 -6.75 7.72
N PRO A 271 12.32 -6.95 6.53
CA PRO A 271 11.90 -6.21 5.33
C PRO A 271 10.50 -6.56 4.83
N SER A 272 10.08 -7.81 5.01
CA SER A 272 8.76 -8.31 4.63
C SER A 272 8.29 -9.35 5.65
N ILE A 273 7.00 -9.32 5.96
CA ILE A 273 6.30 -10.29 6.80
C ILE A 273 5.09 -10.85 6.07
N LYS A 274 4.76 -12.09 6.40
CA LYS A 274 3.57 -12.77 5.90
C LYS A 274 2.64 -13.05 7.06
N VAL A 275 1.41 -12.59 6.96
CA VAL A 275 0.43 -12.64 8.05
C VAL A 275 -0.78 -13.44 7.59
N PRO A 276 -1.23 -14.45 8.36
CA PRO A 276 -2.44 -15.19 8.01
C PRO A 276 -3.69 -14.31 8.16
N VAL A 277 -4.63 -14.46 7.24
CA VAL A 277 -5.93 -13.78 7.26
C VAL A 277 -7.03 -14.83 7.40
N TYR A 278 -7.98 -14.59 8.30
CA TYR A 278 -9.05 -15.52 8.60
C TYR A 278 -9.90 -15.80 7.35
N GLY A 279 -10.02 -17.07 7.00
CA GLY A 279 -10.80 -17.51 5.84
C GLY A 279 -10.08 -17.34 4.50
N GLU A 280 -8.81 -16.96 4.47
CA GLU A 280 -7.99 -16.91 3.26
C GLU A 280 -6.90 -18.00 3.30
N ASP A 281 -6.72 -18.73 2.19
CA ASP A 281 -5.67 -19.76 2.07
C ASP A 281 -4.27 -19.16 1.92
N ASN A 282 -4.20 -17.92 1.42
CA ASN A 282 -2.95 -17.21 1.19
C ASN A 282 -2.61 -16.30 2.37
N LEU A 283 -1.32 -16.14 2.63
CA LEU A 283 -0.83 -15.17 3.61
C LEU A 283 -0.78 -13.79 2.97
N ALA A 284 -1.28 -12.78 3.69
CA ALA A 284 -1.12 -11.38 3.30
C ALA A 284 0.35 -10.96 3.51
N GLU A 285 1.01 -10.51 2.45
CA GLU A 285 2.39 -10.06 2.51
C GLU A 285 2.43 -8.55 2.79
N TYR A 286 3.29 -8.15 3.72
CA TYR A 286 3.46 -6.77 4.16
C TYR A 286 4.94 -6.40 4.13
N ARG A 287 5.26 -5.23 3.56
CA ARG A 287 6.62 -4.72 3.47
C ARG A 287 6.85 -3.60 4.48
N LEU A 288 8.00 -3.61 5.17
CA LEU A 288 8.41 -2.51 6.04
C LEU A 288 8.65 -1.25 5.19
N VAL A 289 7.96 -0.17 5.52
CA VAL A 289 8.04 1.11 4.79
C VAL A 289 8.74 2.18 5.62
N SER A 290 8.47 2.24 6.92
CA SER A 290 9.08 3.25 7.78
C SER A 290 9.15 2.81 9.23
N MET A 291 9.99 3.51 9.98
CA MET A 291 10.17 3.38 11.41
C MET A 291 10.24 4.77 12.02
N LEU A 292 9.50 4.95 13.12
CA LEU A 292 9.62 6.12 13.99
C LEU A 292 10.53 5.75 15.16
N GLY A 293 11.54 6.57 15.41
CA GLY A 293 12.48 6.37 16.51
C GLY A 293 12.75 7.64 17.31
N GLY A 294 13.40 7.48 18.46
CA GLY A 294 13.84 8.58 19.31
C GLY A 294 12.90 8.87 20.48
N LEU A 295 13.47 8.85 21.68
CA LEU A 295 12.73 8.96 22.96
C LEU A 295 12.42 10.40 23.36
N LYS A 296 13.41 11.30 23.25
CA LYS A 296 13.26 12.73 23.58
C LYS A 296 13.07 13.60 22.35
N HIS A 297 13.70 13.17 21.25
CA HIS A 297 13.66 13.81 19.96
C HIS A 297 13.29 12.77 18.93
N SER A 298 12.12 12.91 18.33
CA SER A 298 11.59 11.92 17.40
C SER A 298 12.13 12.15 16.00
N THR A 299 12.56 11.08 15.35
CA THR A 299 13.07 11.05 13.99
C THR A 299 12.34 9.98 13.19
N ALA A 300 12.24 10.15 11.88
CA ALA A 300 11.63 9.17 10.99
C ALA A 300 12.67 8.57 10.05
N TYR A 301 12.61 7.25 9.91
CA TYR A 301 13.41 6.49 8.97
C TYR A 301 12.45 5.92 7.95
N VAL A 302 12.57 6.35 6.71
CA VAL A 302 11.64 5.98 5.64
C VAL A 302 12.40 5.26 4.55
N LYS A 303 11.90 4.08 4.17
CA LYS A 303 12.50 3.28 3.12
C LYS A 303 12.04 3.78 1.75
N ASN A 304 13.00 4.06 0.88
CA ASN A 304 12.74 4.38 -0.51
C ASN A 304 12.36 3.08 -1.25
N GLN A 305 11.17 3.06 -1.86
CA GLN A 305 10.69 1.86 -2.55
C GLN A 305 11.46 1.55 -3.84
N GLN A 306 12.07 2.56 -4.47
CA GLN A 306 12.75 2.42 -5.76
C GLN A 306 14.12 1.73 -5.62
N ASP A 307 14.94 2.18 -4.68
CA ASP A 307 16.33 1.70 -4.50
C ASP A 307 16.55 0.96 -3.17
N GLN A 308 15.50 0.81 -2.36
CA GLN A 308 15.53 0.15 -1.04
C GLN A 308 16.46 0.82 -0.01
N SER A 309 17.01 2.00 -0.30
CA SER A 309 17.78 2.80 0.65
C SER A 309 16.87 3.41 1.73
N TRP A 310 17.46 3.86 2.83
CA TRP A 310 16.74 4.57 3.88
C TRP A 310 16.98 6.06 3.76
N VAL A 311 16.00 6.84 4.20
CA VAL A 311 16.10 8.29 4.35
C VAL A 311 15.70 8.63 5.77
N LEU A 312 16.60 9.28 6.49
CA LEU A 312 16.36 9.88 7.80
C LEU A 312 15.77 11.27 7.60
N PHE A 313 14.65 11.51 8.27
CA PHE A 313 14.07 12.83 8.47
C PHE A 313 14.24 13.21 9.93
N ASP A 314 15.01 14.26 10.16
CA ASP A 314 15.25 14.87 11.45
C ASP A 314 14.82 16.33 11.38
N ASP A 315 13.55 16.58 11.71
CA ASP A 315 12.87 17.86 11.45
C ASP A 315 13.06 18.34 9.99
N GLU A 316 13.76 19.47 9.76
CA GLU A 316 14.07 19.99 8.44
C GLU A 316 15.15 19.20 7.68
N ASP A 317 15.99 18.44 8.38
CA ASP A 317 17.13 17.75 7.81
C ASP A 317 16.71 16.42 7.18
N VAL A 318 17.24 16.17 5.97
CA VAL A 318 16.94 14.98 5.18
C VAL A 318 18.23 14.33 4.74
N LEU A 319 18.48 13.11 5.22
CA LEU A 319 19.74 12.40 5.03
C LEU A 319 19.50 11.01 4.45
N LYS A 320 20.15 10.71 3.33
CA LYS A 320 20.15 9.35 2.77
C LYS A 320 21.08 8.45 3.59
N LEU A 321 20.62 7.25 3.91
CA LEU A 321 21.30 6.23 4.71
C LEU A 321 21.25 4.88 4.00
N GLU A 322 22.25 4.03 4.25
CA GLU A 322 22.20 2.62 3.83
C GLU A 322 21.25 1.81 4.73
N GLU A 323 21.34 1.99 6.06
CA GLU A 323 20.45 1.38 7.06
C GLU A 323 20.42 2.25 8.34
N PRO A 324 19.31 2.29 9.11
CA PRO A 324 19.28 2.91 10.42
C PRO A 324 20.28 2.27 11.39
N SER A 325 21.02 3.10 12.13
CA SER A 325 22.01 2.61 13.11
C SER A 325 21.35 1.77 14.21
N GLU A 326 22.13 0.91 14.87
CA GLU A 326 21.65 0.11 16.00
C GLU A 326 21.10 0.99 17.14
N ALA A 327 21.73 2.12 17.43
CA ALA A 327 21.26 3.06 18.45
C ALA A 327 19.86 3.61 18.10
N CYS A 328 19.63 3.95 16.83
CA CYS A 328 18.32 4.36 16.34
C CYS A 328 17.29 3.24 16.53
N ARG A 329 17.63 2.00 16.15
CA ARG A 329 16.75 0.83 16.28
C ARG A 329 16.42 0.45 17.73
N LYS A 330 17.29 0.76 18.71
CA LYS A 330 16.99 0.59 20.15
C LYS A 330 15.89 1.53 20.63
N THR A 331 15.81 2.71 20.03
CA THR A 331 14.82 3.74 20.38
C THR A 331 13.61 3.74 19.45
N ALA A 332 13.46 2.71 18.61
CA ALA A 332 12.33 2.58 17.71
C ALA A 332 11.02 2.41 18.50
N VAL A 333 10.04 3.25 18.22
CA VAL A 333 8.75 3.29 18.90
C VAL A 333 7.67 2.67 18.02
N VAL A 334 7.65 2.99 16.73
CA VAL A 334 6.61 2.55 15.80
C VAL A 334 7.22 2.01 14.51
N LEU A 335 6.72 0.87 14.02
CA LEU A 335 7.03 0.32 12.71
C LEU A 335 5.79 0.33 11.83
N PHE A 336 5.92 0.82 10.60
CA PHE A 336 4.84 0.82 9.62
C PHE A 336 5.14 -0.16 8.49
N TYR A 337 4.22 -1.09 8.30
CA TYR A 337 4.24 -2.04 7.20
C TYR A 337 3.08 -1.76 6.24
N GLN A 338 3.33 -1.91 4.94
CA GLN A 338 2.33 -1.73 3.90
C GLN A 338 2.00 -3.07 3.23
N LEU A 339 0.71 -3.32 3.01
CA LEU A 339 0.23 -4.49 2.27
C LEU A 339 0.79 -4.48 0.84
N VAL A 340 1.33 -5.62 0.41
CA VAL A 340 1.73 -5.87 -0.97
C VAL A 340 0.52 -6.41 -1.71
N GLU A 341 -0.02 -5.64 -2.65
CA GLU A 341 -1.09 -6.12 -3.54
C GLU A 341 -0.53 -7.23 -4.44
N ASN A 342 -1.09 -8.43 -4.33
CA ASN A 342 -0.74 -9.61 -5.13
C ASN A 342 -1.53 -9.68 -6.44
#